data_AF-A0A972ZS69-F1
#
_entry.id   AF-A0A972ZS69-F1
#
_cell.length_a   1.000
_cell.length_b   1.000
_cell.length_c   1.000
_cell.angle_alpha   90.00
_cell.angle_beta   90.00
_cell.angle_gamma   90.00
#
_symmetry.space_group_name_H-M   'P 1'
#
loop_
_entity.id
_entity.type
_entity.pdbx_description
1 polymer ?
#
loop_
_entity_poly.entity_id
_entity_poly.type
_entity_poly.pdbx_seq_one_letter_code
_entity_poly.pdbx_strand_id
1 'polypeptide(L)'
;INVNNIQFNEPKFEIYSQKEKAKALDLKKFTIPFPSFLKSLKINNLNLTNGEVLTYRSEGVNYSQSSSFKLDLNSNDIYISPIEGEKFNRVESGNINTRISEFQLVLEDKSHEARLDEMIFNKNEKSLILKNFALIPSRYGQPDNMFNITAPSVILNGFEIENAYEYNDYFFDKIEFSSPKVFITLKDSINKSGLQKFSDLNLYDYLEPYLNTLEIGEFIFKGASINLITAKTKLQQENININIKNIQVGSDTKKQALLNSDGFEFTTFNYHRKSADQLYGFYIDTIKYSSLTNKAELRSIRISPLVSNEQIARKKVYQVDVVNAKINSAILSGFDFDKWLDEKIVNGEKLVIGKTELDILRNKRYPFNKNQRPLWPQQMLYHIKQPFEIDSVYLKPSTILYSELLDFGDDPVTIDFTEVSAQLGKITNIKVPGRKQKKLTIKAKGTVLQNAKIDLIVNFLPDNPEYSHFVKGSLSPVDMKTFNSVVEKSAMLTVERGQVNQFEFEFNANNTQSTGELFFDYYDLKIAVLDFRKGDTIKSKLSSFMANNFMVHSKNPRGKVFESQQIEYLRDPERSILNYWWKSIFNSAKITLGIEKEN
;
A
#
# COMPACT_ATOMS: atom_id res chain seq x y z
N ILE A 1 59.21 -6.29 25.01
CA ILE A 1 58.86 -6.84 26.35
C ILE A 1 57.75 -7.86 26.16
N ASN A 2 57.86 -9.02 26.80
CA ASN A 2 56.80 -10.03 26.79
C ASN A 2 56.16 -10.05 28.18
N VAL A 3 54.89 -9.73 28.26
CA VAL A 3 54.09 -9.72 29.49
C VAL A 3 53.07 -10.84 29.38
N ASN A 4 53.00 -11.69 30.40
CA ASN A 4 52.02 -12.78 30.37
C ASN A 4 50.60 -12.21 30.59
N ASN A 5 50.37 -11.58 31.75
CA ASN A 5 49.05 -11.05 32.11
C ASN A 5 49.16 -9.59 32.56
N ILE A 6 48.24 -8.75 32.08
CA ILE A 6 48.00 -7.41 32.58
C ILE A 6 46.56 -7.34 33.06
N GLN A 7 46.36 -6.86 34.28
CA GLN A 7 45.04 -6.66 34.86
C GLN A 7 44.89 -5.23 35.35
N PHE A 8 43.85 -4.55 34.87
CA PHE A 8 43.41 -3.25 35.38
C PHE A 8 42.08 -3.42 36.10
N ASN A 9 42.03 -2.97 37.35
CA ASN A 9 40.81 -2.95 38.16
C ASN A 9 40.45 -1.48 38.40
N GLU A 10 39.27 -1.08 37.92
CA GLU A 10 38.74 0.28 38.05
C GLU A 10 39.68 1.39 37.52
N PRO A 11 40.34 1.21 36.36
CA PRO A 11 41.17 2.27 35.80
C PRO A 11 40.31 3.46 35.33
N LYS A 12 40.88 4.66 35.39
CA LYS A 12 40.28 5.86 34.78
C LYS A 12 41.08 6.29 33.55
N PHE A 13 40.42 6.42 32.41
CA PHE A 13 40.99 6.91 31.17
C PHE A 13 40.38 8.26 30.81
N GLU A 14 41.24 9.25 30.58
CA GLU A 14 40.83 10.55 30.05
C GLU A 14 41.45 10.72 28.67
N ILE A 15 40.58 10.81 27.66
CA ILE A 15 40.99 10.85 26.26
C ILE A 15 40.74 12.25 25.73
N TYR A 16 41.79 12.92 25.26
CA TYR A 16 41.72 14.29 24.75
C TYR A 16 41.87 14.30 23.24
N SER A 17 40.90 14.86 22.52
CA SER A 17 40.93 15.05 21.08
C SER A 17 40.89 16.53 20.69
N GLN A 18 41.51 16.87 19.56
CA GLN A 18 41.48 18.21 18.99
C GLN A 18 40.66 18.21 17.71
N LYS A 19 39.70 19.14 17.61
CA LYS A 19 38.90 19.35 16.39
C LYS A 19 39.84 19.59 15.19
N GLU A 20 39.47 19.11 14.01
CA GLU A 20 40.21 19.22 12.73
C GLU A 20 41.50 18.38 12.60
N LYS A 21 42.10 17.88 13.70
CA LYS A 21 43.30 17.02 13.60
C LYS A 21 42.99 15.55 13.33
N ALA A 22 41.86 15.06 13.82
CA ALA A 22 41.42 13.67 13.72
C ALA A 22 39.89 13.59 13.78
N LYS A 23 39.31 12.58 13.12
CA LYS A 23 37.90 12.22 13.32
C LYS A 23 37.71 11.57 14.68
N ALA A 24 36.50 11.63 15.23
CA ALA A 24 36.22 11.20 16.60
C ALA A 24 36.48 9.69 16.84
N LEU A 25 36.31 8.86 15.81
CA LEU A 25 36.54 7.42 15.86
C LEU A 25 37.79 6.99 15.06
N ASP A 26 38.70 7.91 14.73
CA ASP A 26 39.96 7.59 14.06
C ASP A 26 40.93 6.93 15.05
N LEU A 27 40.74 5.63 15.26
CA LEU A 27 41.45 4.86 16.29
C LEU A 27 42.97 4.81 16.06
N LYS A 28 43.41 4.90 14.79
CA LYS A 28 44.82 4.92 14.39
C LYS A 28 45.58 6.12 14.94
N LYS A 29 44.88 7.25 15.13
CA LYS A 29 45.49 8.48 15.65
C LYS A 29 45.60 8.50 17.17
N PHE A 30 45.05 7.51 17.88
CA PHE A 30 45.34 7.35 19.30
C PHE A 30 46.78 6.88 19.50
N THR A 31 47.58 7.74 20.14
CA THR A 31 48.95 7.42 20.50
C THR A 31 49.00 7.00 21.96
N ILE A 32 49.37 5.75 22.20
CA ILE A 32 49.80 5.31 23.54
C ILE A 32 51.28 5.68 23.66
N PRO A 33 51.67 6.64 24.52
CA PRO A 33 53.07 7.01 24.67
C PRO A 33 53.85 5.84 25.27
N PHE A 34 54.75 5.24 24.49
CA PHE A 34 55.70 4.28 25.04
C PHE A 34 56.97 4.99 25.52
N PRO A 35 57.60 4.46 26.59
CA PRO A 35 58.96 4.84 26.92
C PRO A 35 59.89 4.56 25.73
N SER A 36 60.88 5.42 25.51
CA SER A 36 61.82 5.34 24.38
C SER A 36 62.63 4.03 24.32
N PHE A 37 62.74 3.30 25.43
CA PHE A 37 63.41 2.01 25.49
C PHE A 37 62.56 0.84 24.96
N LEU A 38 61.26 1.03 24.77
CA LEU A 38 60.33 -0.04 24.45
C LEU A 38 60.16 -0.20 22.94
N LYS A 39 60.84 -1.19 22.35
CA LYS A 39 60.77 -1.49 20.91
C LYS A 39 59.49 -2.19 20.47
N SER A 40 58.95 -3.07 21.31
CA SER A 40 57.68 -3.76 21.08
C SER A 40 57.14 -4.30 22.40
N LEU A 41 55.83 -4.50 22.46
CA LEU A 41 55.12 -5.05 23.62
C LEU A 41 54.25 -6.22 23.18
N LYS A 42 54.48 -7.39 23.74
CA LYS A 42 53.60 -8.56 23.61
C LYS A 42 52.89 -8.80 24.94
N ILE A 43 51.57 -8.93 24.92
CA ILE A 43 50.74 -9.22 26.10
C ILE A 43 49.91 -10.46 25.79
N ASN A 44 50.06 -11.54 26.55
CA ASN A 44 49.29 -12.75 26.29
C ASN A 44 47.82 -12.57 26.72
N ASN A 45 47.56 -11.95 27.87
CA ASN A 45 46.21 -11.64 28.34
C ASN A 45 46.12 -10.23 28.93
N LEU A 46 45.13 -9.47 28.46
CA LEU A 46 44.73 -8.18 29.00
C LEU A 46 43.31 -8.30 29.55
N ASN A 47 43.14 -7.97 30.83
CA ASN A 47 41.84 -7.87 31.46
C ASN A 47 41.66 -6.50 32.10
N LEU A 48 40.54 -5.86 31.79
CA LEU A 48 40.15 -4.56 32.30
C LEU A 48 38.73 -4.69 32.81
N THR A 49 38.53 -4.34 34.08
CA THR A 49 37.22 -4.45 34.74
C THR A 49 36.82 -3.12 35.34
N ASN A 50 35.55 -2.73 35.11
CA ASN A 50 34.92 -1.52 35.64
C ASN A 50 35.73 -0.24 35.37
N GLY A 51 36.34 -0.14 34.19
CA GLY A 51 37.10 1.06 33.82
C GLY A 51 36.17 2.23 33.50
N GLU A 52 36.53 3.44 33.92
CA GLU A 52 35.84 4.67 33.56
C GLU A 52 36.56 5.33 32.38
N VAL A 53 35.84 5.65 31.30
CA VAL A 53 36.39 6.38 30.16
C VAL A 53 35.64 7.68 29.99
N LEU A 54 36.37 8.79 30.05
CA LEU A 54 35.89 10.13 29.76
C LEU A 54 36.62 10.66 28.54
N THR A 55 35.88 11.15 27.56
CA THR A 55 36.47 11.80 26.39
C THR A 55 36.19 13.29 26.41
N TYR A 56 37.21 14.08 26.09
CA TYR A 56 37.18 15.52 26.03
C TYR A 56 37.58 15.96 24.64
N ARG A 57 36.84 16.93 24.09
CA ARG A 57 37.18 17.55 22.81
C ARG A 57 37.52 19.02 23.02
N SER A 58 38.61 19.45 22.41
CA SER A 58 39.04 20.85 22.44
C SER A 58 38.54 21.66 21.25
N GLU A 59 38.10 22.88 21.54
CA GLU A 59 37.78 23.92 20.58
C GLU A 59 38.62 25.15 20.95
N GLY A 60 39.79 25.28 20.32
CA GLY A 60 40.84 26.21 20.77
C GLY A 60 41.45 25.77 22.11
N VAL A 61 41.35 26.62 23.13
CA VAL A 61 41.87 26.35 24.49
C VAL A 61 40.86 25.69 25.43
N ASN A 62 39.58 25.63 25.04
CA ASN A 62 38.50 25.11 25.87
C ASN A 62 38.30 23.62 25.62
N TYR A 63 38.19 22.83 26.69
CA TYR A 63 37.85 21.41 26.64
C TYR A 63 36.42 21.21 27.11
N SER A 64 35.67 20.41 26.36
CA SER A 64 34.31 19.98 26.73
C SER A 64 34.23 18.46 26.70
N GLN A 65 33.62 17.87 27.72
CA GLN A 65 33.39 16.43 27.74
C GLN A 65 32.41 16.07 26.62
N SER A 66 32.83 15.14 25.75
CA SER A 66 32.04 14.71 24.58
C SER A 66 31.43 13.33 24.77
N SER A 67 32.07 12.44 25.53
CA SER A 67 31.53 11.11 25.85
C SER A 67 31.96 10.63 27.23
N SER A 68 31.15 9.75 27.81
CA SER A 68 31.46 8.97 29.00
C SER A 68 30.90 7.56 28.88
N PHE A 69 31.64 6.58 29.41
CA PHE A 69 31.16 5.21 29.52
C PHE A 69 32.02 4.39 30.49
N LYS A 70 31.47 3.26 30.93
CA LYS A 70 32.21 2.19 31.61
C LYS A 70 32.69 1.16 30.61
N LEU A 71 33.86 0.59 30.85
CA LEU A 71 34.52 -0.38 29.99
C LEU A 71 34.92 -1.62 30.79
N ASP A 72 34.48 -2.79 30.32
CA ASP A 72 35.12 -4.07 30.59
C ASP A 72 35.74 -4.56 29.28
N LEU A 73 37.00 -5.00 29.32
CA LEU A 73 37.71 -5.49 28.14
C LEU A 73 38.54 -6.71 28.49
N ASN A 74 38.36 -7.77 27.73
CA ASN A 74 39.20 -8.97 27.75
C ASN A 74 39.78 -9.19 26.35
N SER A 75 41.10 -9.29 26.25
CA SER A 75 41.76 -9.56 24.98
C SER A 75 43.01 -10.41 25.17
N ASN A 76 43.30 -11.26 24.19
CA ASN A 76 44.46 -12.13 24.17
C ASN A 76 45.40 -11.82 23.01
N ASP A 77 46.65 -12.25 23.16
CA ASP A 77 47.67 -12.21 22.12
C ASP A 77 47.86 -10.82 21.49
N ILE A 78 47.90 -9.78 22.34
CA ILE A 78 48.11 -8.41 21.90
C ILE A 78 49.58 -8.20 21.55
N TYR A 79 49.84 -7.68 20.36
CA TYR A 79 51.16 -7.30 19.90
C TYR A 79 51.17 -5.84 19.46
N ILE A 80 52.05 -5.06 20.07
CA ILE A 80 52.21 -3.64 19.79
C ILE A 80 53.62 -3.40 19.28
N SER A 81 53.74 -2.85 18.07
CA SER A 81 55.02 -2.60 17.40
C SER A 81 55.02 -1.26 16.67
N PRO A 82 56.17 -0.58 16.59
CA PRO A 82 56.31 0.65 15.82
C PRO A 82 56.09 0.36 14.33
N ILE A 83 55.54 1.35 13.63
CA ILE A 83 55.47 1.37 12.18
C ILE A 83 56.54 2.34 11.69
N GLU A 84 57.35 1.91 10.72
CA GLU A 84 58.45 2.73 10.20
C GLU A 84 57.91 4.00 9.52
N GLY A 85 58.42 5.17 9.93
CA GLY A 85 57.98 6.47 9.42
C GLY A 85 56.71 7.05 10.08
N GLU A 86 56.03 6.30 10.94
CA GLU A 86 54.81 6.74 11.61
C GLU A 86 55.05 7.14 13.07
N LYS A 87 54.22 8.06 13.59
CA LYS A 87 54.29 8.51 15.00
C LYS A 87 53.52 7.61 15.98
N PHE A 88 52.85 6.57 15.48
CA PHE A 88 52.00 5.67 16.27
C PHE A 88 52.42 4.21 16.07
N ASN A 89 51.96 3.35 16.97
CA ASN A 89 52.26 1.92 16.93
C ASN A 89 51.11 1.15 16.29
N ARG A 90 51.44 0.07 15.56
CA ARG A 90 50.46 -0.94 15.17
C ARG A 90 50.05 -1.73 16.39
N VAL A 91 48.76 -1.98 16.55
CA VAL A 91 48.21 -2.88 17.55
C VAL A 91 47.54 -4.03 16.81
N GLU A 92 48.04 -5.23 17.04
CA GLU A 92 47.44 -6.49 16.60
C GLU A 92 46.96 -7.25 17.82
N SER A 93 45.88 -8.03 17.69
CA SER A 93 45.34 -8.81 18.80
C SER A 93 44.65 -10.07 18.31
N GLY A 94 44.57 -11.07 19.19
CA GLY A 94 43.69 -12.23 19.04
C GLY A 94 42.23 -11.84 19.16
N ASN A 95 41.48 -12.47 20.06
CA ASN A 95 40.10 -12.07 20.31
C ASN A 95 40.05 -10.79 21.16
N ILE A 96 38.97 -10.02 20.99
CA ILE A 96 38.61 -8.91 21.86
C ILE A 96 37.15 -9.13 22.25
N ASN A 97 36.90 -9.22 23.54
CA ASN A 97 35.57 -9.19 24.14
C ASN A 97 35.45 -7.90 24.95
N THR A 98 34.50 -7.05 24.57
CA THR A 98 34.30 -5.76 25.21
C THR A 98 32.86 -5.61 25.63
N ARG A 99 32.64 -5.13 26.86
CA ARG A 99 31.36 -4.61 27.32
C ARG A 99 31.53 -3.14 27.65
N ILE A 100 30.80 -2.28 26.95
CA ILE A 100 30.67 -0.86 27.26
C ILE A 100 29.31 -0.66 27.93
N SER A 101 29.26 0.02 29.07
CA SER A 101 28.01 0.31 29.78
C SER A 101 27.84 1.80 30.04
N GLU A 102 26.60 2.25 30.21
CA GLU A 102 26.29 3.66 30.53
C GLU A 102 26.88 4.64 29.49
N PHE A 103 26.84 4.27 28.21
CA PHE A 103 27.46 5.07 27.16
C PHE A 103 26.60 6.27 26.80
N GLN A 104 27.26 7.42 26.76
CA GLN A 104 26.68 8.70 26.37
C GLN A 104 27.65 9.41 25.43
N LEU A 105 27.16 9.93 24.32
CA LEU A 105 27.94 10.72 23.35
C LEU A 105 27.07 11.88 22.86
N VAL A 106 27.55 13.11 23.06
CA VAL A 106 26.99 14.29 22.38
C VAL A 106 27.61 14.35 20.99
N LEU A 107 26.80 14.44 19.94
CA LEU A 107 27.30 14.51 18.58
C LEU A 107 28.10 15.79 18.35
N GLU A 108 28.99 15.80 17.34
CA GLU A 108 29.93 16.90 17.11
C GLU A 108 29.23 18.22 16.78
N ASP A 109 28.10 18.15 16.08
CA ASP A 109 27.23 19.29 15.79
C ASP A 109 26.40 19.76 17.00
N LYS A 110 26.54 19.08 18.15
CA LYS A 110 25.79 19.26 19.40
C LYS A 110 24.27 19.10 19.24
N SER A 111 23.81 18.59 18.11
CA SER A 111 22.40 18.59 17.72
C SER A 111 21.67 17.38 18.29
N HIS A 112 22.37 16.25 18.41
CA HIS A 112 21.84 15.03 19.00
C HIS A 112 22.79 14.46 20.05
N GLU A 113 22.24 13.54 20.82
CA GLU A 113 22.92 12.76 21.83
C GLU A 113 22.59 11.29 21.61
N ALA A 114 23.62 10.46 21.50
CA ALA A 114 23.53 9.02 21.44
C ALA A 114 23.72 8.43 22.84
N ARG A 115 22.87 7.48 23.21
CA ARG A 115 22.91 6.73 24.47
C ARG A 115 22.68 5.26 24.23
N LEU A 116 23.28 4.42 25.06
CA LEU A 116 22.98 3.00 25.16
C LEU A 116 23.32 2.49 26.55
N ASP A 117 22.56 1.52 27.04
CA ASP A 117 22.78 0.95 28.37
C ASP A 117 23.96 -0.01 28.35
N GLU A 118 24.04 -0.83 27.31
CA GLU A 118 25.08 -1.84 27.15
C GLU A 118 25.41 -2.04 25.66
N MET A 119 26.70 -2.11 25.35
CA MET A 119 27.26 -2.51 24.07
C MET A 119 28.18 -3.71 24.31
N ILE A 120 27.93 -4.82 23.63
CA ILE A 120 28.73 -6.04 23.72
C ILE A 120 29.38 -6.28 22.36
N PHE A 121 30.71 -6.33 22.32
CA PHE A 121 31.49 -6.60 21.12
C PHE A 121 32.30 -7.87 21.30
N ASN A 122 32.30 -8.72 20.26
CA ASN A 122 33.19 -9.87 20.14
C ASN A 122 33.82 -9.86 18.74
N LYS A 123 35.16 -9.73 18.71
CA LYS A 123 35.94 -9.64 17.49
C LYS A 123 35.86 -10.91 16.64
N ASN A 124 36.03 -12.08 17.24
CA ASN A 124 36.03 -13.36 16.52
C ASN A 124 34.64 -13.69 15.95
N GLU A 125 33.58 -13.37 16.70
CA GLU A 125 32.19 -13.52 16.24
C GLU A 125 31.78 -12.42 15.25
N LYS A 126 32.61 -11.38 15.07
CA LYS A 126 32.30 -10.17 14.29
C LYS A 126 30.94 -9.58 14.67
N SER A 127 30.59 -9.61 15.95
CA SER A 127 29.26 -9.25 16.44
C SER A 127 29.34 -8.08 17.42
N LEU A 128 28.38 -7.17 17.28
CA LEU A 128 28.17 -6.01 18.13
C LEU A 128 26.68 -5.91 18.47
N ILE A 129 26.36 -5.98 19.76
CA ILE A 129 24.98 -5.93 20.26
C ILE A 129 24.82 -4.67 21.11
N LEU A 130 23.88 -3.81 20.74
CA LEU A 130 23.52 -2.61 21.49
C LEU A 130 22.17 -2.82 22.17
N LYS A 131 22.11 -2.56 23.49
CA LYS A 131 20.87 -2.61 24.26
C LYS A 131 20.41 -1.21 24.63
N ASN A 132 19.11 -0.98 24.47
CA ASN A 132 18.45 0.30 24.76
C ASN A 132 19.13 1.49 24.08
N PHE A 133 19.39 1.34 22.78
CA PHE A 133 19.93 2.41 21.95
C PHE A 133 18.93 3.57 21.86
N ALA A 134 19.43 4.79 22.01
CA ALA A 134 18.66 6.02 21.82
C ALA A 134 19.53 7.07 21.13
N LEU A 135 19.04 7.61 20.01
CA LEU A 135 19.54 8.83 19.41
C LEU A 135 18.44 9.88 19.59
N ILE A 136 18.70 10.91 20.39
CA ILE A 136 17.72 11.91 20.77
C ILE A 136 18.25 13.32 20.52
N PRO A 137 17.39 14.33 20.31
CA PRO A 137 17.85 15.72 20.25
C PRO A 137 18.59 16.11 21.53
N SER A 138 19.73 16.76 21.36
CA SER A 138 20.57 17.24 22.45
C SER A 138 19.98 18.53 23.03
N ARG A 139 20.21 18.75 24.33
CA ARG A 139 19.86 19.99 25.03
C ARG A 139 20.74 21.19 24.67
N TYR A 140 21.85 20.95 23.96
CA TYR A 140 22.88 21.95 23.64
C TYR A 140 22.76 22.54 22.23
N GLY A 141 21.87 22.01 21.39
CA GLY A 141 21.72 22.44 20.00
C GLY A 141 20.27 22.36 19.53
N GLN A 142 19.98 23.06 18.43
CA GLN A 142 18.72 22.90 17.69
C GLN A 142 19.05 22.33 16.32
N PRO A 143 18.90 21.00 16.12
CA PRO A 143 19.14 20.41 14.81
C PRO A 143 18.18 21.00 13.78
N ASP A 144 18.64 21.16 12.54
CA ASP A 144 17.75 21.43 11.42
C ASP A 144 16.77 20.26 11.18
N ASN A 145 17.22 19.02 11.38
CA ASN A 145 16.36 17.84 11.33
C ASN A 145 16.37 17.13 12.68
N MET A 146 15.22 17.05 13.35
CA MET A 146 15.12 16.36 14.62
C MET A 146 14.85 14.87 14.39
N PHE A 147 15.76 14.04 14.86
CA PHE A 147 15.63 12.58 14.88
C PHE A 147 15.54 12.11 16.33
N ASN A 148 14.50 11.35 16.64
CA ASN A 148 14.41 10.60 17.89
C ASN A 148 14.18 9.12 17.53
N ILE A 149 15.27 8.35 17.63
CA ILE A 149 15.32 6.94 17.28
C ILE A 149 15.64 6.17 18.55
N THR A 150 14.77 5.27 18.96
CA THR A 150 15.00 4.39 20.11
C THR A 150 14.80 2.94 19.71
N ALA A 151 15.60 2.04 20.26
CA ALA A 151 15.50 0.61 20.00
C ALA A 151 15.95 -0.22 21.21
N PRO A 152 15.13 -1.16 21.70
CA PRO A 152 15.52 -2.09 22.76
C PRO A 152 16.78 -2.90 22.43
N SER A 153 16.94 -3.30 21.16
CA SER A 153 18.09 -4.09 20.71
C SER A 153 18.45 -3.71 19.28
N VAL A 154 19.75 -3.51 19.05
CA VAL A 154 20.37 -3.39 17.74
C VAL A 154 21.46 -4.44 17.64
N ILE A 155 21.41 -5.28 16.62
CA ILE A 155 22.40 -6.33 16.37
C ILE A 155 23.13 -5.96 15.09
N LEU A 156 24.44 -5.79 15.17
CA LEU A 156 25.32 -5.56 14.04
C LEU A 156 26.24 -6.77 13.89
N ASN A 157 26.23 -7.40 12.72
CA ASN A 157 27.04 -8.57 12.40
C ASN A 157 27.99 -8.26 11.25
N GLY A 158 29.10 -8.98 11.20
CA GLY A 158 30.13 -8.81 10.17
C GLY A 158 31.04 -7.60 10.42
N PHE A 159 31.10 -7.09 11.66
CA PHE A 159 31.95 -5.93 11.97
C PHE A 159 33.44 -6.29 11.90
N GLU A 160 34.16 -5.71 10.94
CA GLU A 160 35.60 -5.88 10.77
C GLU A 160 36.37 -4.74 11.46
N ILE A 161 36.74 -4.95 12.72
CA ILE A 161 37.40 -3.92 13.53
C ILE A 161 38.76 -3.49 12.95
N GLU A 162 39.45 -4.36 12.22
CA GLU A 162 40.71 -4.05 11.55
C GLU A 162 40.56 -2.93 10.53
N ASN A 163 39.52 -2.96 9.68
CA ASN A 163 39.29 -1.93 8.67
C ASN A 163 38.93 -0.60 9.33
N ALA A 164 38.09 -0.65 10.36
CA ALA A 164 37.74 0.52 11.15
C ALA A 164 38.97 1.13 11.84
N TYR A 165 39.87 0.29 12.36
CA TYR A 165 41.11 0.73 12.99
C TYR A 165 42.11 1.31 11.98
N GLU A 166 42.33 0.64 10.84
CA GLU A 166 43.42 0.98 9.93
C GLU A 166 43.07 2.08 8.91
N TYR A 167 41.80 2.12 8.47
CA TYR A 167 41.31 2.97 7.39
C TYR A 167 40.15 3.90 7.81
N ASN A 168 39.60 3.72 9.01
CA ASN A 168 38.39 4.41 9.49
C ASN A 168 37.16 4.15 8.59
N ASP A 169 37.13 2.96 8.00
CA ASP A 169 36.06 2.45 7.14
C ASP A 169 35.27 1.37 7.89
N TYR A 170 33.95 1.50 7.89
CA TYR A 170 33.06 0.66 8.68
C TYR A 170 32.23 -0.23 7.78
N PHE A 171 32.38 -1.54 7.94
CA PHE A 171 31.63 -2.54 7.20
C PHE A 171 30.81 -3.39 8.15
N PHE A 172 29.56 -3.67 7.76
CA PHE A 172 28.67 -4.61 8.43
C PHE A 172 27.94 -5.47 7.39
N ASP A 173 27.95 -6.79 7.58
CA ASP A 173 27.11 -7.69 6.78
C ASP A 173 25.62 -7.36 6.98
N LYS A 174 25.25 -7.10 8.25
CA LYS A 174 23.86 -6.87 8.62
C LYS A 174 23.72 -6.02 9.87
N ILE A 175 22.78 -5.07 9.83
CA ILE A 175 22.32 -4.30 10.98
C ILE A 175 20.82 -4.52 11.17
N GLU A 176 20.40 -4.98 12.35
CA GLU A 176 19.00 -5.29 12.65
C GLU A 176 18.54 -4.55 13.92
N PHE A 177 17.52 -3.71 13.77
CA PHE A 177 16.81 -3.08 14.89
C PHE A 177 15.53 -3.83 15.20
N SER A 178 15.35 -4.19 16.48
CA SER A 178 14.13 -4.82 16.98
C SER A 178 13.19 -3.80 17.60
N SER A 179 11.96 -3.70 17.09
CA SER A 179 10.89 -2.79 17.54
C SER A 179 11.33 -1.33 17.72
N PRO A 180 12.03 -0.72 16.74
CA PRO A 180 12.49 0.65 16.90
C PRO A 180 11.31 1.63 16.86
N LYS A 181 11.39 2.71 17.64
CA LYS A 181 10.51 3.86 17.55
C LYS A 181 11.27 5.01 16.91
N VAL A 182 10.77 5.49 15.78
CA VAL A 182 11.43 6.48 14.93
C VAL A 182 10.51 7.68 14.80
N PHE A 183 10.91 8.80 15.38
CA PHE A 183 10.24 10.08 15.27
C PHE A 183 11.14 11.03 14.49
N ILE A 184 10.61 11.58 13.39
CA ILE A 184 11.37 12.45 12.49
C ILE A 184 10.58 13.74 12.28
N THR A 185 11.25 14.86 12.53
CA THR A 185 10.77 16.20 12.16
C THR A 185 11.80 16.86 11.25
N LEU A 186 11.42 17.11 9.99
CA LEU A 186 12.30 17.76 9.02
C LEU A 186 11.90 19.23 8.88
N LYS A 187 12.84 20.17 9.08
CA LYS A 187 12.61 21.61 8.90
C LYS A 187 12.36 21.95 7.43
N ASP A 188 11.51 22.94 7.18
CA ASP A 188 11.06 23.31 5.83
C ASP A 188 12.19 23.86 4.95
N SER A 189 12.19 23.48 3.67
CA SER A 189 12.94 24.16 2.62
C SER A 189 11.94 24.70 1.60
N ILE A 190 12.30 25.80 0.94
CA ILE A 190 11.39 26.66 0.16
C ILE A 190 10.74 25.91 -1.03
N ASN A 191 11.30 24.79 -1.52
CA ASN A 191 10.92 24.18 -2.81
C ASN A 191 10.56 22.67 -2.80
N LYS A 192 10.65 21.93 -1.68
CA LYS A 192 10.30 20.48 -1.65
C LYS A 192 9.59 20.07 -0.35
N SER A 193 8.58 19.19 -0.42
CA SER A 193 7.74 18.84 0.74
C SER A 193 7.51 17.33 0.92
N GLY A 194 7.41 16.89 2.18
CA GLY A 194 7.07 15.50 2.53
C GLY A 194 8.24 14.50 2.42
N LEU A 195 7.93 13.26 2.02
CA LEU A 195 8.88 12.14 1.94
C LEU A 195 10.01 12.34 0.90
N GLN A 196 9.89 13.29 -0.02
CA GLN A 196 10.91 13.67 -1.01
C GLN A 196 12.21 14.18 -0.38
N LYS A 197 12.19 14.54 0.90
CA LYS A 197 13.40 14.93 1.62
C LYS A 197 14.27 13.73 2.02
N PHE A 198 13.72 12.52 2.08
CA PHE A 198 14.49 11.32 2.41
C PHE A 198 15.41 10.87 1.27
N SER A 199 15.05 11.16 0.02
CA SER A 199 15.95 10.94 -1.13
C SER A 199 17.06 11.99 -1.20
N ASP A 200 16.84 13.18 -0.64
CA ASP A 200 17.86 14.23 -0.56
C ASP A 200 18.77 14.13 0.67
N LEU A 201 18.34 13.44 1.74
CA LEU A 201 19.10 13.29 2.99
C LEU A 201 20.45 12.61 2.72
N ASN A 202 21.53 13.38 2.84
CA ASN A 202 22.87 12.83 2.78
C ASN A 202 23.26 12.32 4.16
N LEU A 203 23.27 10.99 4.35
CA LEU A 203 23.72 10.40 5.60
C LEU A 203 25.19 10.74 5.90
N TYR A 204 26.00 10.99 4.87
CA TYR A 204 27.42 11.29 5.05
C TYR A 204 27.63 12.57 5.86
N ASP A 205 26.79 13.59 5.70
CA ASP A 205 26.91 14.86 6.43
C ASP A 205 26.84 14.67 7.97
N TYR A 206 26.15 13.62 8.44
CA TYR A 206 26.03 13.29 9.86
C TYR A 206 27.12 12.32 10.35
N LEU A 207 27.72 11.55 9.44
CA LEU A 207 28.65 10.46 9.77
C LEU A 207 30.11 10.83 9.50
N GLU A 208 30.37 11.81 8.62
CA GLU A 208 31.70 12.29 8.24
C GLU A 208 32.61 12.56 9.45
N PRO A 209 32.14 13.18 10.56
CA PRO A 209 33.03 13.48 11.68
C PRO A 209 33.51 12.23 12.44
N TYR A 210 32.91 11.08 12.17
CA TYR A 210 33.17 9.80 12.83
C TYR A 210 33.90 8.82 11.92
N LEU A 211 33.50 8.70 10.66
CA LEU A 211 33.96 7.67 9.74
C LEU A 211 34.31 8.22 8.35
N ASN A 212 35.08 7.45 7.58
CA ASN A 212 35.36 7.74 6.17
C ASN A 212 34.30 7.13 5.26
N THR A 213 34.02 5.84 5.44
CA THR A 213 32.96 5.14 4.73
C THR A 213 32.14 4.26 5.67
N LEU A 214 30.87 4.03 5.30
CA LEU A 214 29.98 3.07 5.93
C LEU A 214 29.33 2.21 4.85
N GLU A 215 29.51 0.90 4.95
CA GLU A 215 28.90 -0.10 4.10
C GLU A 215 28.07 -1.07 4.94
N ILE A 216 26.82 -1.31 4.53
CA ILE A 216 25.91 -2.23 5.20
C ILE A 216 25.27 -3.15 4.15
N GLY A 217 25.54 -4.45 4.22
CA GLY A 217 24.96 -5.44 3.30
C GLY A 217 23.43 -5.54 3.41
N GLU A 218 22.91 -5.67 4.63
CA GLU A 218 21.47 -5.71 4.91
C GLU A 218 21.09 -4.88 6.15
N PHE A 219 20.19 -3.92 5.97
CA PHE A 219 19.65 -3.13 7.07
C PHE A 219 18.18 -3.48 7.30
N ILE A 220 17.84 -3.88 8.53
CA ILE A 220 16.50 -4.36 8.88
C ILE A 220 15.92 -3.58 10.05
N PHE A 221 14.71 -3.08 9.87
CA PHE A 221 13.80 -2.74 10.96
C PHE A 221 12.72 -3.81 11.09
N LYS A 222 12.60 -4.44 12.26
CA LYS A 222 11.52 -5.39 12.58
C LYS A 222 10.50 -4.75 13.52
N GLY A 223 9.24 -4.65 13.08
CA GLY A 223 8.15 -4.14 13.92
C GLY A 223 8.33 -2.67 14.34
N ALA A 224 8.83 -1.83 13.44
CA ALA A 224 9.06 -0.42 13.70
C ALA A 224 7.76 0.37 13.88
N SER A 225 7.84 1.41 14.71
CA SER A 225 6.84 2.47 14.82
C SER A 225 7.43 3.76 14.26
N ILE A 226 6.84 4.28 13.19
CA ILE A 226 7.32 5.49 12.50
C ILE A 226 6.31 6.62 12.68
N ASN A 227 6.79 7.75 13.15
CA ASN A 227 6.05 9.00 13.20
C ASN A 227 6.85 10.09 12.47
N LEU A 228 6.35 10.48 11.30
CA LEU A 228 6.92 11.51 10.47
C LEU A 228 6.03 12.75 10.51
N ILE A 229 6.62 13.87 10.93
CA ILE A 229 5.97 15.17 10.93
C ILE A 229 6.74 16.08 9.97
N THR A 230 6.01 16.61 8.98
CA THR A 230 6.46 17.67 8.07
C THR A 230 5.38 18.75 8.03
N ALA A 231 5.67 19.92 7.46
CA ALA A 231 4.69 21.01 7.40
C ALA A 231 3.36 20.65 6.70
N LYS A 232 3.38 19.69 5.76
CA LYS A 232 2.20 19.28 4.99
C LYS A 232 1.71 17.86 5.30
N THR A 233 2.50 17.06 6.00
CA THR A 233 2.22 15.62 6.15
C THR A 233 2.53 15.17 7.56
N LYS A 234 1.52 14.59 8.21
CA LYS A 234 1.66 13.80 9.42
C LYS A 234 1.39 12.34 9.05
N LEU A 235 2.40 11.49 9.19
CA LEU A 235 2.29 10.06 8.94
C LEU A 235 2.64 9.34 10.24
N GLN A 236 1.72 8.51 10.71
CA GLN A 236 1.95 7.62 11.85
C GLN A 236 1.55 6.22 11.43
N GLN A 237 2.48 5.27 11.58
CA GLN A 237 2.24 3.87 11.28
C GLN A 237 3.08 2.99 12.21
N GLU A 238 2.45 1.94 12.71
CA GLU A 238 3.06 0.94 13.60
C GLU A 238 3.22 -0.39 12.84
N ASN A 239 4.02 -1.30 13.41
CA ASN A 239 4.29 -2.62 12.86
C ASN A 239 4.76 -2.57 11.41
N ILE A 240 5.84 -1.82 11.16
CA ILE A 240 6.47 -1.72 9.86
C ILE A 240 7.74 -2.57 9.87
N ASN A 241 7.87 -3.45 8.88
CA ASN A 241 9.12 -4.10 8.57
C ASN A 241 9.75 -3.37 7.39
N ILE A 242 11.01 -2.99 7.52
CA ILE A 242 11.82 -2.38 6.45
C ILE A 242 13.05 -3.24 6.25
N ASN A 243 13.36 -3.56 5.00
CA ASN A 243 14.62 -4.18 4.61
C ASN A 243 15.25 -3.32 3.52
N ILE A 244 16.51 -2.93 3.69
CA ILE A 244 17.28 -2.14 2.75
C ILE A 244 18.58 -2.90 2.45
N LYS A 245 18.90 -3.08 1.18
CA LYS A 245 20.07 -3.83 0.73
C LYS A 245 21.18 -2.91 0.27
N ASN A 246 22.40 -3.21 0.70
CA ASN A 246 23.64 -2.58 0.26
C ASN A 246 23.59 -1.05 0.40
N ILE A 247 23.58 -0.56 1.64
CA ILE A 247 23.71 0.87 1.93
C ILE A 247 25.19 1.23 1.81
N GLN A 248 25.48 2.29 1.07
CA GLN A 248 26.82 2.86 0.97
C GLN A 248 26.80 4.35 1.35
N VAL A 249 27.74 4.77 2.18
CA VAL A 249 27.90 6.17 2.59
C VAL A 249 29.37 6.54 2.60
N GLY A 250 29.73 7.64 1.94
CA GLY A 250 31.08 8.15 1.79
C GLY A 250 31.09 9.43 0.97
N SER A 251 32.25 10.08 0.86
CA SER A 251 32.39 11.37 0.14
C SER A 251 32.06 11.26 -1.35
N ASP A 252 32.37 10.14 -1.98
CA ASP A 252 32.21 9.92 -3.43
C ASP A 252 30.97 9.08 -3.77
N THR A 253 30.12 8.80 -2.78
CA THR A 253 28.91 7.98 -3.00
C THR A 253 27.95 8.69 -3.93
N LYS A 254 27.69 8.09 -5.10
CA LYS A 254 26.63 8.56 -6.00
C LYS A 254 25.27 8.28 -5.36
N LYS A 255 24.39 9.28 -5.35
CA LYS A 255 22.99 9.08 -4.96
C LYS A 255 22.31 8.14 -5.96
N GLN A 256 21.87 6.97 -5.48
CA GLN A 256 21.16 5.97 -6.29
C GLN A 256 19.67 5.94 -5.94
N ALA A 257 19.34 5.54 -4.71
CA ALA A 257 17.97 5.38 -4.22
C ALA A 257 17.85 5.86 -2.74
N LEU A 258 16.77 5.46 -2.06
CA LEU A 258 16.56 5.71 -0.63
C LEU A 258 17.79 5.25 0.19
N LEU A 259 18.39 6.18 0.95
CA LEU A 259 19.60 5.93 1.76
C LEU A 259 20.80 5.36 0.96
N ASN A 260 20.97 5.71 -0.31
CA ASN A 260 22.07 5.21 -1.16
C ASN A 260 22.15 3.68 -1.22
N SER A 261 21.00 3.01 -1.32
CA SER A 261 20.88 1.55 -1.36
C SER A 261 20.68 0.99 -2.77
N ASP A 262 21.01 -0.28 -2.99
CA ASP A 262 20.62 -1.01 -4.21
C ASP A 262 19.11 -1.26 -4.29
N GLY A 263 18.43 -1.34 -3.15
CA GLY A 263 16.98 -1.47 -3.11
C GLY A 263 16.43 -1.69 -1.73
N PHE A 264 15.11 -1.52 -1.61
CA PHE A 264 14.41 -1.64 -0.34
C PHE A 264 13.05 -2.30 -0.51
N GLU A 265 12.60 -2.93 0.57
CA GLU A 265 11.26 -3.43 0.74
C GLU A 265 10.66 -2.88 2.03
N PHE A 266 9.37 -2.57 2.00
CA PHE A 266 8.62 -2.33 3.23
C PHE A 266 7.38 -3.19 3.26
N THR A 267 7.00 -3.59 4.47
CA THR A 267 5.74 -4.27 4.74
C THR A 267 5.11 -3.65 5.99
N THR A 268 3.84 -3.30 5.91
CA THR A 268 3.08 -2.84 7.07
C THR A 268 1.74 -3.55 7.15
N PHE A 269 1.18 -3.62 8.36
CA PHE A 269 0.03 -4.46 8.67
C PHE A 269 -1.12 -3.65 9.28
N ASN A 270 -2.33 -4.18 9.16
CA ASN A 270 -3.55 -3.72 9.84
C ASN A 270 -3.89 -2.24 9.60
N TYR A 271 -3.76 -1.79 8.35
CA TYR A 271 -4.20 -0.46 7.97
C TYR A 271 -5.72 -0.36 8.03
N HIS A 272 -6.23 0.59 8.81
CA HIS A 272 -7.67 0.82 8.95
C HIS A 272 -8.02 2.31 8.93
N ARG A 273 -9.11 2.65 8.25
CA ARG A 273 -9.69 3.99 8.20
C ARG A 273 -11.21 3.91 8.19
N LYS A 274 -11.85 4.95 8.74
CA LYS A 274 -13.30 5.14 8.63
C LYS A 274 -13.60 6.17 7.55
N SER A 275 -14.75 6.04 6.89
CA SER A 275 -15.27 7.10 6.03
C SER A 275 -15.53 8.38 6.85
N ALA A 276 -15.56 9.54 6.18
CA ALA A 276 -15.81 10.82 6.84
C ALA A 276 -17.17 10.87 7.57
N ASP A 277 -18.18 10.18 7.05
CA ASP A 277 -19.51 10.05 7.68
C ASP A 277 -19.61 8.93 8.73
N GLN A 278 -18.50 8.24 8.97
CA GLN A 278 -18.32 7.11 9.89
C GLN A 278 -19.23 5.91 9.63
N LEU A 279 -19.77 5.79 8.41
CA LEU A 279 -20.64 4.69 8.03
C LEU A 279 -19.89 3.47 7.51
N TYR A 280 -18.66 3.64 7.04
CA TYR A 280 -17.87 2.58 6.42
C TYR A 280 -16.49 2.44 7.06
N GLY A 281 -16.03 1.20 7.16
CA GLY A 281 -14.68 0.83 7.51
C GLY A 281 -13.93 0.33 6.27
N PHE A 282 -12.73 0.87 6.08
CA PHE A 282 -11.74 0.43 5.10
C PHE A 282 -10.62 -0.28 5.85
N TYR A 283 -10.34 -1.53 5.48
CA TYR A 283 -9.33 -2.34 6.11
C TYR A 283 -8.42 -2.96 5.05
N ILE A 284 -7.12 -2.96 5.31
CA ILE A 284 -6.12 -3.68 4.52
C ILE A 284 -5.22 -4.41 5.52
N ASP A 285 -5.13 -5.73 5.38
CA ASP A 285 -4.32 -6.56 6.27
C ASP A 285 -2.84 -6.31 6.08
N THR A 286 -2.37 -6.36 4.84
CA THR A 286 -0.95 -6.23 4.51
C THR A 286 -0.76 -5.27 3.33
N ILE A 287 0.17 -4.33 3.47
CA ILE A 287 0.67 -3.46 2.41
C ILE A 287 2.16 -3.78 2.24
N LYS A 288 2.56 -4.24 1.06
CA LYS A 288 3.95 -4.53 0.72
C LYS A 288 4.38 -3.74 -0.51
N TYR A 289 5.63 -3.29 -0.50
CA TYR A 289 6.32 -2.78 -1.69
C TYR A 289 7.76 -3.31 -1.75
N SER A 290 8.28 -3.45 -2.97
CA SER A 290 9.66 -3.84 -3.25
C SER A 290 10.17 -3.05 -4.45
N SER A 291 11.24 -2.26 -4.26
CA SER A 291 11.88 -1.51 -5.35
C SER A 291 12.68 -2.42 -6.28
N LEU A 292 13.11 -3.58 -5.80
CA LEU A 292 13.81 -4.59 -6.60
C LEU A 292 12.91 -5.21 -7.69
N THR A 293 11.60 -5.25 -7.44
CA THR A 293 10.61 -5.85 -8.36
C THR A 293 9.61 -4.83 -8.90
N ASN A 294 9.72 -3.56 -8.48
CA ASN A 294 8.75 -2.48 -8.76
C ASN A 294 7.31 -2.95 -8.57
N LYS A 295 7.04 -3.63 -7.45
CA LYS A 295 5.74 -4.25 -7.18
C LYS A 295 5.17 -3.73 -5.87
N ALA A 296 3.99 -3.12 -5.95
CA ALA A 296 3.18 -2.78 -4.79
C ALA A 296 2.02 -3.78 -4.66
N GLU A 297 1.76 -4.25 -3.44
CA GLU A 297 0.78 -5.28 -3.15
C GLU A 297 -0.04 -4.93 -1.90
N LEU A 298 -1.36 -5.03 -2.05
CA LEU A 298 -2.33 -4.94 -0.96
C LEU A 298 -2.99 -6.32 -0.80
N ARG A 299 -3.09 -6.83 0.42
CA ARG A 299 -3.76 -8.12 0.71
C ARG A 299 -4.93 -7.96 1.67
N SER A 300 -5.94 -8.80 1.50
CA SER A 300 -7.15 -8.90 2.32
C SER A 300 -7.81 -7.54 2.55
N ILE A 301 -8.14 -6.84 1.46
CA ILE A 301 -8.82 -5.56 1.50
C ILE A 301 -10.30 -5.81 1.83
N ARG A 302 -10.85 -5.02 2.75
CA ARG A 302 -12.28 -5.05 3.10
C ARG A 302 -12.86 -3.64 3.13
N ILE A 303 -14.05 -3.50 2.56
CA ILE A 303 -14.91 -2.33 2.66
C ILE A 303 -16.21 -2.83 3.26
N SER A 304 -16.56 -2.36 4.45
CA SER A 304 -17.74 -2.88 5.15
C SER A 304 -18.50 -1.77 5.86
N PRO A 305 -19.83 -1.84 5.93
CA PRO A 305 -20.61 -0.91 6.73
C PRO A 305 -20.30 -1.13 8.22
N LEU A 306 -20.20 -0.03 8.97
CA LEU A 306 -19.96 -0.04 10.42
C LEU A 306 -21.25 -0.08 11.24
N VAL A 307 -22.39 0.10 10.58
CA VAL A 307 -23.73 0.15 11.16
C VAL A 307 -24.68 -0.69 10.30
N SER A 308 -25.86 -1.06 10.81
CA SER A 308 -26.80 -1.89 10.04
C SER A 308 -27.31 -1.16 8.80
N ASN A 309 -27.76 -1.92 7.79
CA ASN A 309 -28.35 -1.38 6.57
C ASN A 309 -29.53 -0.44 6.87
N GLU A 310 -30.34 -0.79 7.89
CA GLU A 310 -31.43 0.05 8.37
C GLU A 310 -30.94 1.37 8.96
N GLN A 311 -29.85 1.36 9.74
CA GLN A 311 -29.26 2.56 10.31
C GLN A 311 -28.69 3.47 9.22
N ILE A 312 -28.05 2.91 8.18
CA ILE A 312 -27.59 3.68 7.02
C ILE A 312 -28.79 4.33 6.31
N ALA A 313 -29.82 3.56 6.01
CA ALA A 313 -31.01 4.05 5.31
C ALA A 313 -31.75 5.12 6.11
N ARG A 314 -31.92 4.94 7.44
CA ARG A 314 -32.50 5.95 8.33
C ARG A 314 -31.69 7.24 8.36
N LYS A 315 -30.37 7.15 8.42
CA LYS A 315 -29.48 8.34 8.44
C LYS A 315 -29.50 9.09 7.11
N LYS A 316 -29.60 8.37 6.00
CA LYS A 316 -29.62 8.97 4.65
C LYS A 316 -31.02 9.40 4.22
N VAL A 317 -32.08 8.91 4.87
CA VAL A 317 -33.51 9.22 4.62
C VAL A 317 -34.02 8.84 3.21
N TYR A 318 -33.14 8.30 2.37
CA TYR A 318 -33.43 7.92 0.99
C TYR A 318 -32.90 6.52 0.68
N GLN A 319 -33.35 5.95 -0.43
CA GLN A 319 -32.80 4.72 -0.98
C GLN A 319 -31.31 4.88 -1.29
N VAL A 320 -30.47 4.09 -0.64
CA VAL A 320 -29.02 4.07 -0.84
C VAL A 320 -28.53 2.65 -1.04
N ASP A 321 -27.46 2.51 -1.82
CA ASP A 321 -26.77 1.26 -2.01
C ASP A 321 -25.78 1.07 -0.85
N VAL A 322 -25.95 -0.02 -0.09
CA VAL A 322 -25.02 -0.41 0.96
C VAL A 322 -24.06 -1.44 0.39
N VAL A 323 -22.75 -1.15 0.48
CA VAL A 323 -21.70 -1.94 -0.15
C VAL A 323 -20.94 -2.74 0.90
N ASN A 324 -20.76 -4.03 0.66
CA ASN A 324 -19.84 -4.87 1.43
C ASN A 324 -18.91 -5.59 0.44
N ALA A 325 -17.62 -5.32 0.53
CA ALA A 325 -16.64 -5.83 -0.41
C ALA A 325 -15.47 -6.50 0.31
N LYS A 326 -15.07 -7.67 -0.18
CA LYS A 326 -13.82 -8.35 0.17
C LYS A 326 -13.00 -8.55 -1.09
N ILE A 327 -11.76 -8.09 -1.08
CA ILE A 327 -10.83 -8.23 -2.20
C ILE A 327 -9.57 -8.91 -1.67
N ASN A 328 -9.27 -10.10 -2.21
CA ASN A 328 -8.13 -10.91 -1.76
C ASN A 328 -6.80 -10.17 -1.93
N SER A 329 -6.59 -9.57 -3.11
CA SER A 329 -5.37 -8.81 -3.37
C SER A 329 -5.56 -7.73 -4.41
N ALA A 330 -4.78 -6.66 -4.33
CA ALA A 330 -4.55 -5.74 -5.44
C ALA A 330 -3.03 -5.60 -5.65
N ILE A 331 -2.56 -5.97 -6.84
CA ILE A 331 -1.14 -6.01 -7.17
C ILE A 331 -0.88 -5.04 -8.32
N LEU A 332 -0.06 -4.02 -8.07
CA LEU A 332 0.42 -3.08 -9.09
C LEU A 332 1.87 -3.42 -9.44
N SER A 333 2.08 -3.88 -10.67
CA SER A 333 3.41 -4.13 -11.25
C SER A 333 3.90 -2.93 -12.05
N GLY A 334 5.22 -2.72 -12.05
CA GLY A 334 5.84 -1.54 -12.63
C GLY A 334 5.54 -0.27 -11.85
N PHE A 335 5.33 -0.37 -10.53
CA PHE A 335 5.06 0.79 -9.69
C PHE A 335 6.29 1.69 -9.61
N ASP A 336 6.13 2.91 -10.12
CA ASP A 336 7.17 3.94 -10.10
C ASP A 336 7.16 4.66 -8.75
N PHE A 337 8.04 4.21 -7.86
CA PHE A 337 8.13 4.75 -6.50
C PHE A 337 8.69 6.16 -6.49
N ASP A 338 9.66 6.49 -7.35
CA ASP A 338 10.26 7.81 -7.41
C ASP A 338 9.23 8.83 -7.88
N LYS A 339 8.44 8.51 -8.91
CA LYS A 339 7.32 9.35 -9.34
C LYS A 339 6.22 9.47 -8.29
N TRP A 340 5.93 8.42 -7.52
CA TRP A 340 5.02 8.54 -6.38
C TRP A 340 5.60 9.40 -5.26
N LEU A 341 6.90 9.29 -5.00
CA LEU A 341 7.60 10.09 -4.00
C LEU A 341 7.58 11.57 -4.40
N ASP A 342 7.96 11.89 -5.64
CA ASP A 342 8.23 13.22 -6.18
C ASP A 342 7.00 13.96 -6.72
N GLU A 343 6.06 13.25 -7.33
CA GLU A 343 4.89 13.87 -7.96
C GLU A 343 3.59 13.50 -7.26
N LYS A 344 3.63 12.57 -6.29
CA LYS A 344 2.43 11.97 -5.68
C LYS A 344 1.52 11.30 -6.71
N ILE A 345 2.09 10.81 -7.81
CA ILE A 345 1.35 10.08 -8.85
C ILE A 345 1.54 8.59 -8.65
N VAL A 346 0.44 7.85 -8.53
CA VAL A 346 0.48 6.38 -8.58
C VAL A 346 0.57 5.96 -10.04
N ASN A 347 1.77 5.61 -10.48
CA ASN A 347 2.03 5.14 -11.84
C ASN A 347 2.33 3.64 -11.84
N GLY A 348 1.83 2.91 -12.84
CA GLY A 348 2.30 1.56 -13.09
C GLY A 348 1.72 0.90 -14.34
N GLU A 349 2.28 -0.24 -14.71
CA GLU A 349 2.00 -0.91 -15.99
C GLU A 349 0.73 -1.79 -15.90
N LYS A 350 0.58 -2.49 -14.77
CA LYS A 350 -0.46 -3.51 -14.63
C LYS A 350 -0.99 -3.61 -13.21
N LEU A 351 -2.28 -3.33 -13.06
CA LEU A 351 -3.03 -3.59 -11.83
C LEU A 351 -3.83 -4.88 -11.97
N VAL A 352 -3.57 -5.85 -11.10
CA VAL A 352 -4.35 -7.09 -10.97
C VAL A 352 -5.14 -7.05 -9.68
N ILE A 353 -6.46 -6.96 -9.79
CA ILE A 353 -7.42 -7.12 -8.70
C ILE A 353 -7.77 -8.60 -8.63
N GLY A 354 -7.47 -9.22 -7.50
CA GLY A 354 -7.74 -10.64 -7.25
C GLY A 354 -9.21 -10.92 -6.98
N LYS A 355 -9.45 -12.15 -6.52
CA LYS A 355 -10.59 -12.58 -5.68
C LYS A 355 -11.50 -11.45 -5.17
N THR A 356 -12.58 -11.04 -5.84
CA THR A 356 -13.51 -10.05 -5.27
C THR A 356 -14.87 -10.66 -4.97
N GLU A 357 -15.36 -10.42 -3.75
CA GLU A 357 -16.73 -10.69 -3.33
C GLU A 357 -17.38 -9.36 -3.02
N LEU A 358 -18.37 -8.96 -3.80
CA LEU A 358 -19.06 -7.68 -3.69
C LEU A 358 -20.54 -7.94 -3.46
N ASP A 359 -21.06 -7.47 -2.34
CA ASP A 359 -22.49 -7.49 -2.01
C ASP A 359 -23.00 -6.06 -1.94
N ILE A 360 -24.05 -5.78 -2.69
CA ILE A 360 -24.71 -4.49 -2.76
C ILE A 360 -26.18 -4.70 -2.44
N LEU A 361 -26.63 -4.11 -1.33
CA LEU A 361 -28.05 -4.10 -0.96
C LEU A 361 -28.62 -2.69 -1.11
N ARG A 362 -29.73 -2.58 -1.86
CA ARG A 362 -30.54 -1.37 -1.93
C ARG A 362 -31.87 -1.59 -1.25
N ASN A 363 -32.19 -0.75 -0.26
CA ASN A 363 -33.51 -0.77 0.36
C ASN A 363 -34.46 0.19 -0.38
N LYS A 364 -35.44 -0.34 -1.11
CA LYS A 364 -36.42 0.45 -1.88
C LYS A 364 -37.62 0.93 -1.06
N ARG A 365 -37.76 0.49 0.20
CA ARG A 365 -38.81 0.93 1.13
C ARG A 365 -38.68 2.39 1.56
N TYR A 366 -37.52 3.00 1.32
CA TYR A 366 -37.29 4.41 1.57
C TYR A 366 -37.64 5.25 0.34
N PRO A 367 -37.96 6.55 0.51
CA PRO A 367 -38.21 7.45 -0.60
C PRO A 367 -37.02 7.53 -1.57
N PHE A 368 -37.31 7.61 -2.86
CA PHE A 368 -36.29 7.84 -3.88
C PHE A 368 -35.88 9.32 -3.88
N ASN A 369 -34.57 9.60 -3.89
CA ASN A 369 -34.06 10.97 -3.95
C ASN A 369 -34.12 11.51 -5.39
N LYS A 370 -35.13 12.33 -5.70
CA LYS A 370 -35.30 12.99 -7.01
C LYS A 370 -34.18 13.97 -7.38
N ASN A 371 -33.45 14.47 -6.39
CA ASN A 371 -32.33 15.40 -6.62
C ASN A 371 -31.00 14.69 -6.85
N GLN A 372 -30.94 13.36 -6.72
CA GLN A 372 -29.69 12.65 -6.93
C GLN A 372 -29.25 12.74 -8.39
N ARG A 373 -27.95 12.94 -8.63
CA ARG A 373 -27.34 12.92 -9.95
C ARG A 373 -26.10 12.03 -9.89
N PRO A 374 -26.25 10.70 -10.08
CA PRO A 374 -25.12 9.78 -10.01
C PRO A 374 -24.07 10.16 -11.04
N LEU A 375 -22.80 10.16 -10.62
CA LEU A 375 -21.68 10.47 -11.49
C LEU A 375 -21.55 9.43 -12.62
N TRP A 376 -21.16 9.88 -13.80
CA TRP A 376 -20.76 8.98 -14.89
C TRP A 376 -19.46 8.27 -14.53
N PRO A 377 -19.19 7.05 -15.01
CA PRO A 377 -17.93 6.33 -14.73
C PRO A 377 -16.67 7.16 -15.03
N GLN A 378 -16.72 7.92 -16.12
CA GLN A 378 -15.65 8.84 -16.53
C GLN A 378 -15.49 10.01 -15.55
N GLN A 379 -16.58 10.54 -15.00
CA GLN A 379 -16.51 11.53 -13.91
C GLN A 379 -16.00 10.90 -12.61
N MET A 380 -16.45 9.70 -12.25
CA MET A 380 -16.00 8.99 -11.05
C MET A 380 -14.47 8.83 -11.05
N LEU A 381 -13.90 8.49 -12.22
CA LEU A 381 -12.46 8.41 -12.42
C LEU A 381 -11.77 9.74 -12.05
N TYR A 382 -12.26 10.87 -12.55
CA TYR A 382 -11.70 12.21 -12.26
C TYR A 382 -11.98 12.72 -10.83
N HIS A 383 -12.95 12.14 -10.10
CA HIS A 383 -13.23 12.53 -8.71
C HIS A 383 -12.29 11.87 -7.69
N ILE A 384 -11.51 10.86 -8.11
CA ILE A 384 -10.47 10.28 -7.26
C ILE A 384 -9.40 11.34 -7.05
N LYS A 385 -9.17 11.74 -5.80
CA LYS A 385 -8.22 12.81 -5.44
C LYS A 385 -6.75 12.43 -5.68
N GLN A 386 -6.42 11.16 -5.50
CA GLN A 386 -5.08 10.62 -5.70
C GLN A 386 -4.77 10.60 -7.20
N PRO A 387 -3.78 11.36 -7.72
CA PRO A 387 -3.39 11.26 -9.12
C PRO A 387 -2.86 9.87 -9.45
N PHE A 388 -3.27 9.30 -10.59
CA PHE A 388 -2.79 7.99 -11.05
C PHE A 388 -2.77 7.85 -12.56
N GLU A 389 -1.95 6.93 -13.03
CA GLU A 389 -1.85 6.51 -14.42
C GLU A 389 -1.48 5.02 -14.45
N ILE A 390 -2.40 4.17 -14.93
CA ILE A 390 -2.21 2.72 -14.96
C ILE A 390 -2.50 2.22 -16.37
N ASP A 391 -1.56 1.52 -17.00
CA ASP A 391 -1.69 1.13 -18.40
C ASP A 391 -2.69 0.00 -18.66
N SER A 392 -2.87 -0.90 -17.69
CA SER A 392 -3.83 -1.99 -17.81
C SER A 392 -4.37 -2.44 -16.46
N VAL A 393 -5.66 -2.77 -16.41
CA VAL A 393 -6.32 -3.27 -15.20
C VAL A 393 -7.02 -4.59 -15.49
N TYR A 394 -6.85 -5.56 -14.60
CA TYR A 394 -7.45 -6.89 -14.70
C TYR A 394 -8.19 -7.21 -13.41
N LEU A 395 -9.45 -7.64 -13.54
CA LEU A 395 -10.22 -8.26 -12.48
C LEU A 395 -10.19 -9.78 -12.68
N LYS A 396 -9.68 -10.50 -11.69
CA LYS A 396 -9.75 -11.97 -11.63
C LYS A 396 -11.20 -12.42 -11.37
N PRO A 397 -11.57 -13.66 -11.75
CA PRO A 397 -12.92 -14.17 -11.57
C PRO A 397 -13.48 -13.91 -10.16
N SER A 398 -14.60 -13.20 -10.11
CA SER A 398 -15.16 -12.59 -8.91
C SER A 398 -16.67 -12.78 -8.84
N THR A 399 -17.25 -12.53 -7.67
CA THR A 399 -18.68 -12.66 -7.41
C THR A 399 -19.27 -11.31 -7.02
N ILE A 400 -20.37 -10.93 -7.67
CA ILE A 400 -21.12 -9.70 -7.39
C ILE A 400 -22.57 -10.10 -7.10
N LEU A 401 -23.08 -9.74 -5.94
CA LEU A 401 -24.47 -9.89 -5.54
C LEU A 401 -25.10 -8.51 -5.50
N TYR A 402 -26.16 -8.31 -6.27
CA TYR A 402 -26.99 -7.11 -6.20
C TYR A 402 -28.37 -7.49 -5.69
N SER A 403 -28.78 -6.88 -4.58
CA SER A 403 -30.01 -7.20 -3.89
C SER A 403 -30.88 -5.95 -3.72
N GLU A 404 -32.17 -6.08 -3.95
CA GLU A 404 -33.16 -5.03 -3.70
C GLU A 404 -34.21 -5.52 -2.71
N LEU A 405 -34.38 -4.79 -1.60
CA LEU A 405 -35.46 -5.03 -0.66
C LEU A 405 -36.69 -4.22 -1.07
N LEU A 406 -37.78 -4.91 -1.41
CA LEU A 406 -39.04 -4.32 -1.89
C LEU A 406 -40.03 -4.08 -0.73
N ASP A 407 -41.13 -3.38 -1.02
CA ASP A 407 -42.18 -3.05 -0.03
C ASP A 407 -42.96 -4.27 0.45
N PHE A 408 -43.14 -5.25 -0.44
CA PHE A 408 -43.97 -6.43 -0.21
C PHE A 408 -43.08 -7.66 0.03
N GLY A 409 -42.51 -7.78 1.24
CA GLY A 409 -41.77 -8.97 1.69
C GLY A 409 -40.35 -8.67 2.18
N ASP A 410 -39.89 -9.46 3.16
CA ASP A 410 -38.60 -9.27 3.85
C ASP A 410 -37.41 -9.93 3.15
N ASP A 411 -37.68 -10.80 2.18
CA ASP A 411 -36.64 -11.40 1.36
C ASP A 411 -36.28 -10.48 0.18
N PRO A 412 -35.00 -10.11 0.01
CA PRO A 412 -34.59 -9.30 -1.13
C PRO A 412 -34.72 -10.07 -2.45
N VAL A 413 -34.90 -9.30 -3.53
CA VAL A 413 -34.73 -9.77 -4.90
C VAL A 413 -33.25 -9.65 -5.24
N THR A 414 -32.59 -10.78 -5.51
CA THR A 414 -31.15 -10.82 -5.73
C THR A 414 -30.82 -11.27 -7.14
N ILE A 415 -29.88 -10.57 -7.77
CA ILE A 415 -29.21 -10.98 -9.00
C ILE A 415 -27.75 -11.26 -8.66
N ASP A 416 -27.31 -12.48 -8.89
CA ASP A 416 -25.91 -12.87 -8.74
C ASP A 416 -25.20 -12.89 -10.10
N PHE A 417 -23.95 -12.42 -10.06
CA PHE A 417 -22.98 -12.51 -11.13
C PHE A 417 -21.77 -13.27 -10.59
N THR A 418 -21.45 -14.42 -11.18
CA THR A 418 -20.32 -15.27 -10.82
C THR A 418 -19.29 -15.31 -11.94
N GLU A 419 -18.06 -15.72 -11.62
CA GLU A 419 -16.93 -15.77 -12.57
C GLU A 419 -16.70 -14.43 -13.30
N VAL A 420 -17.05 -13.31 -12.66
CA VAL A 420 -16.93 -11.98 -13.25
C VAL A 420 -15.45 -11.64 -13.40
N SER A 421 -15.02 -11.48 -14.65
CA SER A 421 -13.66 -11.05 -14.98
C SER A 421 -13.74 -9.85 -15.91
N ALA A 422 -12.76 -8.96 -15.81
CA ALA A 422 -12.71 -7.77 -16.63
C ALA A 422 -11.28 -7.40 -17.00
N GLN A 423 -11.12 -6.82 -18.18
CA GLN A 423 -9.90 -6.21 -18.67
C GLN A 423 -10.20 -4.79 -19.11
N LEU A 424 -9.43 -3.84 -18.60
CA LEU A 424 -9.48 -2.45 -18.98
C LEU A 424 -8.12 -2.07 -19.57
N GLY A 425 -8.16 -1.19 -20.57
CA GLY A 425 -6.96 -0.50 -21.04
C GLY A 425 -6.48 0.56 -20.05
N LYS A 426 -5.70 1.52 -20.57
CA LYS A 426 -5.11 2.59 -19.77
C LYS A 426 -6.18 3.43 -19.07
N ILE A 427 -6.02 3.61 -17.76
CA ILE A 427 -6.85 4.48 -16.93
C ILE A 427 -5.98 5.57 -16.28
N THR A 428 -6.51 6.80 -16.25
CA THR A 428 -5.87 7.91 -15.56
C THR A 428 -6.90 8.98 -15.20
N ASN A 429 -6.72 9.63 -14.06
CA ASN A 429 -7.47 10.83 -13.69
C ASN A 429 -6.68 12.13 -13.95
N ILE A 430 -5.49 12.03 -14.54
CA ILE A 430 -4.62 13.17 -14.87
C ILE A 430 -5.02 13.70 -16.25
N LYS A 431 -5.31 15.00 -16.34
CA LYS A 431 -5.61 15.67 -17.61
C LYS A 431 -4.36 16.38 -18.11
N VAL A 432 -3.99 16.11 -19.37
CA VAL A 432 -2.91 16.83 -20.06
C VAL A 432 -3.55 17.85 -21.01
N PRO A 433 -3.37 19.16 -20.76
CA PRO A 433 -3.91 20.20 -21.65
C PRO A 433 -3.51 19.98 -23.11
N GLY A 434 -4.46 20.15 -24.04
CA GLY A 434 -4.22 20.00 -25.47
C GLY A 434 -4.14 18.55 -25.99
N ARG A 435 -4.21 17.53 -25.12
CA ARG A 435 -4.15 16.11 -25.52
C ARG A 435 -5.48 15.41 -25.23
N LYS A 436 -6.16 14.94 -26.27
CA LYS A 436 -7.34 14.07 -26.12
C LYS A 436 -6.93 12.73 -25.52
N GLN A 437 -7.60 12.30 -24.46
CA GLN A 437 -7.41 10.97 -23.90
C GLN A 437 -7.83 9.89 -24.89
N LYS A 438 -7.12 8.75 -24.84
CA LYS A 438 -7.49 7.59 -25.64
C LYS A 438 -8.83 7.04 -25.15
N LYS A 439 -9.57 6.43 -26.06
CA LYS A 439 -10.78 5.66 -25.77
C LYS A 439 -10.49 4.59 -24.72
N LEU A 440 -11.31 4.53 -23.67
CA LEU A 440 -11.24 3.49 -22.65
C LEU A 440 -12.14 2.32 -23.06
N THR A 441 -11.51 1.18 -23.33
CA THR A 441 -12.22 -0.07 -23.63
C THR A 441 -12.22 -0.97 -22.39
N ILE A 442 -13.41 -1.43 -22.02
CA ILE A 442 -13.65 -2.43 -20.97
C ILE A 442 -14.17 -3.69 -21.66
N LYS A 443 -13.52 -4.83 -21.42
CA LYS A 443 -14.02 -6.15 -21.81
C LYS A 443 -14.33 -6.91 -20.53
N ALA A 444 -15.56 -7.35 -20.34
CA ALA A 444 -15.97 -8.10 -19.18
C ALA A 444 -16.69 -9.38 -19.60
N LYS A 445 -16.57 -10.41 -18.76
CA LYS A 445 -17.28 -11.68 -18.90
C LYS A 445 -17.76 -12.13 -17.54
N GLY A 446 -18.80 -12.93 -17.49
CA GLY A 446 -19.28 -13.54 -16.26
C GLY A 446 -20.43 -14.50 -16.51
N THR A 447 -21.07 -14.93 -15.43
CA THR A 447 -22.27 -15.75 -15.46
C THR A 447 -23.34 -15.11 -14.59
N VAL A 448 -24.50 -14.85 -15.16
CA VAL A 448 -25.66 -14.26 -14.49
C VAL A 448 -26.58 -15.40 -14.02
N LEU A 449 -27.03 -15.33 -12.77
CA LEU A 449 -27.94 -16.34 -12.18
C LEU A 449 -27.44 -17.77 -12.39
N GLN A 450 -26.12 -17.96 -12.24
CA GLN A 450 -25.37 -19.23 -12.34
C GLN A 450 -25.40 -19.97 -13.69
N ASN A 451 -26.29 -19.60 -14.62
CA ASN A 451 -26.51 -20.35 -15.86
C ASN A 451 -26.24 -19.53 -17.13
N ALA A 452 -26.40 -18.21 -17.09
CA ALA A 452 -26.40 -17.38 -18.28
C ALA A 452 -25.05 -16.67 -18.47
N LYS A 453 -24.17 -17.18 -19.33
CA LYS A 453 -22.88 -16.56 -19.59
C LYS A 453 -23.07 -15.23 -20.32
N ILE A 454 -22.44 -14.18 -19.83
CA ILE A 454 -22.49 -12.84 -20.40
C ILE A 454 -21.10 -12.41 -20.89
N ASP A 455 -21.04 -11.84 -22.08
CA ASP A 455 -19.90 -11.10 -22.62
C ASP A 455 -20.30 -9.63 -22.77
N LEU A 456 -19.41 -8.71 -22.39
CA LEU A 456 -19.66 -7.27 -22.45
C LEU A 456 -18.42 -6.53 -22.94
N ILE A 457 -18.61 -5.61 -23.88
CA ILE A 457 -17.62 -4.65 -24.35
C ILE A 457 -18.20 -3.25 -24.18
N VAL A 458 -17.50 -2.41 -23.42
CA VAL A 458 -17.87 -1.01 -23.22
C VAL A 458 -16.73 -0.12 -23.69
N ASN A 459 -17.11 0.97 -24.35
CA ASN A 459 -16.23 1.86 -25.06
C ASN A 459 -16.53 3.30 -24.63
N PHE A 460 -15.77 3.83 -23.69
CA PHE A 460 -15.92 5.20 -23.20
C PHE A 460 -14.99 6.17 -23.93
N LEU A 461 -15.46 7.41 -24.09
CA LEU A 461 -14.68 8.54 -24.57
C LEU A 461 -14.45 9.51 -23.39
N PRO A 462 -13.35 9.39 -22.62
CA PRO A 462 -13.17 10.04 -21.31
C PRO A 462 -13.40 11.56 -21.30
N ASP A 463 -13.01 12.25 -22.38
CA ASP A 463 -13.10 13.71 -22.53
C ASP A 463 -14.33 14.18 -23.32
N ASN A 464 -15.29 13.29 -23.63
CA ASN A 464 -16.49 13.68 -24.37
C ASN A 464 -17.49 14.38 -23.42
N PRO A 465 -17.90 15.64 -23.71
CA PRO A 465 -18.80 16.41 -22.83
C PRO A 465 -20.22 15.82 -22.72
N GLU A 466 -20.67 15.08 -23.74
CA GLU A 466 -21.98 14.42 -23.76
C GLU A 466 -21.92 13.02 -23.13
N TYR A 467 -20.77 12.61 -22.61
CA TYR A 467 -20.53 11.26 -22.08
C TYR A 467 -20.83 10.15 -23.08
N SER A 468 -20.63 10.41 -24.38
CA SER A 468 -20.87 9.40 -25.42
C SER A 468 -20.04 8.13 -25.20
N HIS A 469 -20.71 6.99 -25.28
CA HIS A 469 -20.11 5.68 -25.13
C HIS A 469 -20.88 4.63 -25.93
N PHE A 470 -20.20 3.53 -26.23
CA PHE A 470 -20.78 2.38 -26.92
C PHE A 470 -20.78 1.17 -26.00
N VAL A 471 -21.86 0.40 -26.06
CA VAL A 471 -22.04 -0.83 -25.29
C VAL A 471 -22.42 -1.94 -26.25
N LYS A 472 -21.74 -3.07 -26.14
CA LYS A 472 -22.09 -4.31 -26.84
C LYS A 472 -22.04 -5.46 -25.86
N GLY A 473 -23.02 -6.34 -25.90
CA GLY A 473 -23.00 -7.54 -25.09
C GLY A 473 -23.85 -8.66 -25.65
N SER A 474 -23.66 -9.83 -25.09
CA SER A 474 -24.40 -11.03 -25.45
C SER A 474 -24.64 -11.92 -24.24
N LEU A 475 -25.69 -12.73 -24.32
CA LEU A 475 -25.98 -13.81 -23.39
C LEU A 475 -25.90 -15.15 -24.13
N SER A 476 -25.30 -16.16 -23.52
CA SER A 476 -25.36 -17.52 -24.06
C SER A 476 -26.80 -18.04 -24.10
N PRO A 477 -27.10 -19.04 -24.96
CA PRO A 477 -28.39 -19.73 -24.91
C PRO A 477 -28.72 -20.19 -23.48
N VAL A 478 -29.95 -19.92 -23.04
CA VAL A 478 -30.36 -20.16 -21.65
C VAL A 478 -31.85 -20.47 -21.53
N ASP A 479 -32.20 -21.38 -20.61
CA ASP A 479 -33.59 -21.61 -20.21
C ASP A 479 -34.10 -20.38 -19.45
N MET A 480 -35.19 -19.79 -19.94
CA MET A 480 -35.78 -18.58 -19.37
C MET A 480 -36.27 -18.77 -17.92
N LYS A 481 -36.49 -20.01 -17.46
CA LYS A 481 -36.76 -20.30 -16.04
C LYS A 481 -35.67 -19.83 -15.11
N THR A 482 -34.43 -19.69 -15.60
CA THR A 482 -33.30 -19.13 -14.86
C THR A 482 -33.67 -17.79 -14.20
N PHE A 483 -34.50 -16.97 -14.86
CA PHE A 483 -34.87 -15.64 -14.39
C PHE A 483 -35.99 -15.64 -13.33
N ASN A 484 -36.63 -16.78 -13.03
CA ASN A 484 -37.72 -16.87 -12.05
C ASN A 484 -37.30 -16.39 -10.65
N SER A 485 -36.04 -16.60 -10.26
CA SER A 485 -35.49 -16.08 -8.99
C SER A 485 -35.65 -14.56 -8.84
N VAL A 486 -35.76 -13.85 -9.96
CA VAL A 486 -35.93 -12.39 -10.03
C VAL A 486 -37.37 -12.02 -10.36
N VAL A 487 -37.94 -12.58 -11.44
CA VAL A 487 -39.24 -12.13 -11.97
C VAL A 487 -40.43 -12.49 -11.09
N GLU A 488 -40.36 -13.59 -10.34
CA GLU A 488 -41.45 -14.01 -9.47
C GLU A 488 -41.66 -13.02 -8.32
N LYS A 489 -40.57 -12.47 -7.78
CA LYS A 489 -40.60 -11.49 -6.68
C LYS A 489 -40.75 -10.05 -7.16
N SER A 490 -40.20 -9.70 -8.33
CA SER A 490 -40.17 -8.31 -8.82
C SER A 490 -41.36 -7.94 -9.70
N ALA A 491 -41.91 -8.90 -10.44
CA ALA A 491 -42.99 -8.67 -11.41
C ALA A 491 -44.25 -9.51 -11.11
N MET A 492 -44.22 -10.39 -10.11
CA MET A 492 -45.31 -11.33 -9.81
C MET A 492 -45.62 -12.26 -11.00
N LEU A 493 -44.59 -12.63 -11.75
CA LEU A 493 -44.68 -13.50 -12.92
C LEU A 493 -43.75 -14.69 -12.78
N THR A 494 -44.17 -15.87 -13.26
CA THR A 494 -43.31 -17.04 -13.42
C THR A 494 -43.20 -17.43 -14.88
N VAL A 495 -42.01 -17.82 -15.31
CA VAL A 495 -41.77 -18.48 -16.59
C VAL A 495 -41.97 -19.98 -16.42
N GLU A 496 -42.98 -20.54 -17.08
CA GLU A 496 -43.28 -21.98 -17.03
C GLU A 496 -42.39 -22.78 -17.99
N ARG A 497 -41.98 -22.15 -19.10
CA ARG A 497 -41.06 -22.67 -20.12
C ARG A 497 -40.66 -21.55 -21.09
N GLY A 498 -39.54 -21.73 -21.76
CA GLY A 498 -39.03 -20.84 -22.78
C GLY A 498 -37.52 -20.98 -22.90
N GLN A 499 -36.99 -20.88 -24.11
CA GLN A 499 -35.55 -21.01 -24.37
C GLN A 499 -35.08 -19.83 -25.19
N VAL A 500 -34.02 -19.16 -24.71
CA VAL A 500 -33.27 -18.16 -25.47
C VAL A 500 -32.24 -18.87 -26.34
N ASN A 501 -32.21 -18.56 -27.63
CA ASN A 501 -31.17 -19.03 -28.57
C ASN A 501 -30.13 -17.94 -28.84
N GLN A 502 -30.57 -16.70 -28.99
CA GLN A 502 -29.70 -15.54 -29.22
C GLN A 502 -30.21 -14.36 -28.39
N PHE A 503 -29.31 -13.74 -27.64
CA PHE A 503 -29.58 -12.47 -26.99
C PHE A 503 -28.34 -11.60 -27.13
N GLU A 504 -28.35 -10.69 -28.09
CA GLU A 504 -27.22 -9.82 -28.39
C GLU A 504 -27.73 -8.38 -28.50
N PHE A 505 -26.98 -7.45 -27.96
CA PHE A 505 -27.33 -6.04 -28.04
C PHE A 505 -26.10 -5.21 -28.35
N GLU A 506 -26.30 -4.15 -29.11
CA GLU A 506 -25.32 -3.09 -29.25
C GLU A 506 -26.00 -1.74 -29.41
N PHE A 507 -25.52 -0.75 -28.66
CA PHE A 507 -26.08 0.59 -28.70
C PHE A 507 -25.04 1.65 -28.39
N ASN A 508 -25.27 2.83 -28.96
CA ASN A 508 -24.59 4.06 -28.56
C ASN A 508 -25.47 4.78 -27.53
N ALA A 509 -24.85 5.37 -26.52
CA ALA A 509 -25.55 6.14 -25.49
C ALA A 509 -24.75 7.39 -25.13
N ASN A 510 -25.47 8.44 -24.76
CA ASN A 510 -24.92 9.69 -24.23
C ASN A 510 -25.75 10.13 -23.00
N ASN A 511 -25.58 11.38 -22.59
CA ASN A 511 -26.30 12.02 -21.49
C ASN A 511 -27.81 12.25 -21.72
N THR A 512 -28.33 12.02 -22.93
CA THR A 512 -29.73 12.28 -23.31
C THR A 512 -30.49 11.02 -23.71
N GLN A 513 -29.90 10.17 -24.56
CA GLN A 513 -30.57 9.00 -25.10
C GLN A 513 -29.61 7.87 -25.53
N SER A 514 -30.18 6.67 -25.68
CA SER A 514 -29.49 5.50 -26.19
C SER A 514 -30.20 4.97 -27.42
N THR A 515 -29.45 4.65 -28.46
CA THR A 515 -29.96 4.13 -29.73
C THR A 515 -29.12 2.95 -30.22
N GLY A 516 -29.77 1.89 -30.69
CA GLY A 516 -29.09 0.70 -31.19
C GLY A 516 -30.04 -0.42 -31.56
N GLU A 517 -29.58 -1.66 -31.41
CA GLU A 517 -30.31 -2.86 -31.82
C GLU A 517 -30.22 -3.97 -30.77
N LEU A 518 -31.30 -4.73 -30.64
CA LEU A 518 -31.44 -5.93 -29.82
C LEU A 518 -31.82 -7.11 -30.73
N PHE A 519 -31.00 -8.15 -30.73
CA PHE A 519 -31.29 -9.44 -31.35
C PHE A 519 -31.73 -10.39 -30.24
N PHE A 520 -33.02 -10.72 -30.21
CA PHE A 520 -33.60 -11.56 -29.16
C PHE A 520 -34.40 -12.73 -29.75
N ASP A 521 -33.72 -13.83 -30.05
CA ASP A 521 -34.31 -15.09 -30.54
C ASP A 521 -34.67 -16.01 -29.36
N TYR A 522 -35.93 -16.42 -29.31
CA TYR A 522 -36.43 -17.38 -28.33
C TYR A 522 -37.61 -18.18 -28.86
N TYR A 523 -37.88 -19.33 -28.22
CA TYR A 523 -39.01 -20.18 -28.55
C TYR A 523 -39.66 -20.80 -27.31
N ASP A 524 -40.91 -21.25 -27.50
CA ASP A 524 -41.76 -21.94 -26.51
C ASP A 524 -41.95 -21.17 -25.19
N LEU A 525 -41.98 -19.84 -25.25
CA LEU A 525 -42.22 -19.01 -24.07
C LEU A 525 -43.67 -19.17 -23.59
N LYS A 526 -43.81 -19.49 -22.31
CA LYS A 526 -45.07 -19.50 -21.57
C LYS A 526 -44.87 -18.90 -20.19
N ILE A 527 -45.67 -17.90 -19.85
CA ILE A 527 -45.65 -17.23 -18.54
C ILE A 527 -46.97 -17.42 -17.79
N ALA A 528 -46.95 -17.25 -16.47
CA ALA A 528 -48.13 -17.21 -15.63
C ALA A 528 -48.02 -16.10 -14.56
N VAL A 529 -49.15 -15.55 -14.15
CA VAL A 529 -49.24 -14.53 -13.08
C VAL A 529 -49.36 -15.21 -11.71
N LEU A 530 -48.66 -14.68 -10.72
CA LEU A 530 -48.63 -15.16 -9.34
C LEU A 530 -49.47 -14.26 -8.42
N ASP A 531 -50.08 -14.84 -7.39
CA ASP A 531 -50.74 -14.11 -6.30
C ASP A 531 -49.98 -14.32 -5.00
N PHE A 532 -49.80 -13.25 -4.22
CA PHE A 532 -49.28 -13.37 -2.85
C PHE A 532 -50.42 -13.73 -1.89
N ARG A 533 -50.31 -14.89 -1.21
CA ARG A 533 -51.22 -15.26 -0.11
C ARG A 533 -50.43 -15.81 1.08
N LYS A 534 -50.49 -15.10 2.21
CA LYS A 534 -49.94 -15.53 3.52
C LYS A 534 -48.48 -16.04 3.47
N GLY A 535 -47.57 -15.27 2.89
CA GLY A 535 -46.13 -15.56 2.94
C GLY A 535 -45.65 -16.64 1.95
N ASP A 536 -46.55 -17.36 1.28
CA ASP A 536 -46.23 -18.28 0.18
C ASP A 536 -46.68 -17.70 -1.17
N THR A 537 -45.85 -17.92 -2.20
CA THR A 537 -46.18 -17.58 -3.59
C THR A 537 -47.08 -18.68 -4.17
N ILE A 538 -48.39 -18.41 -4.27
CA ILE A 538 -49.37 -19.39 -4.76
C ILE A 538 -49.81 -18.96 -6.17
N LYS A 539 -49.89 -19.92 -7.11
CA LYS A 539 -50.47 -19.66 -8.44
C LYS A 539 -51.90 -19.11 -8.27
N SER A 540 -52.19 -17.96 -8.89
CA SER A 540 -53.51 -17.35 -8.80
C SER A 540 -54.59 -18.28 -9.38
N LYS A 541 -55.69 -18.46 -8.63
CA LYS A 541 -56.89 -19.18 -9.11
C LYS A 541 -57.74 -18.36 -10.09
N LEU A 542 -57.35 -17.11 -10.40
CA LEU A 542 -57.92 -16.24 -11.44
C LEU A 542 -57.19 -16.36 -12.80
N SER A 543 -56.39 -17.42 -12.96
CA SER A 543 -55.46 -17.63 -14.07
C SER A 543 -56.08 -17.68 -15.47
N SER A 544 -57.39 -17.90 -15.60
CA SER A 544 -58.06 -17.91 -16.91
C SER A 544 -58.45 -16.52 -17.42
N PHE A 545 -58.58 -15.50 -16.57
CA PHE A 545 -59.06 -14.17 -16.99
C PHE A 545 -57.96 -13.14 -17.23
N MET A 546 -56.78 -13.28 -16.62
CA MET A 546 -55.67 -12.31 -16.76
C MET A 546 -54.56 -12.76 -17.73
N ALA A 547 -54.44 -14.06 -18.02
CA ALA A 547 -53.51 -14.57 -19.03
C ALA A 547 -53.85 -14.09 -20.47
N ASN A 548 -55.11 -13.74 -20.73
CA ASN A 548 -55.55 -13.19 -22.02
C ASN A 548 -55.21 -11.71 -22.22
N ASN A 549 -54.90 -10.95 -21.16
CA ASN A 549 -54.57 -9.51 -21.27
C ASN A 549 -53.08 -9.22 -21.44
N PHE A 550 -52.19 -10.18 -21.15
CA PHE A 550 -50.77 -10.09 -21.50
C PHE A 550 -50.51 -10.94 -22.74
N MET A 551 -50.68 -10.34 -23.92
CA MET A 551 -50.40 -11.00 -25.20
C MET A 551 -48.88 -11.15 -25.40
N VAL A 552 -48.26 -12.07 -24.66
CA VAL A 552 -46.84 -12.36 -24.80
C VAL A 552 -46.62 -13.26 -26.01
N HIS A 553 -45.70 -12.89 -26.88
CA HIS A 553 -45.31 -13.72 -28.01
C HIS A 553 -44.64 -14.99 -27.51
N SER A 554 -45.08 -16.16 -27.98
CA SER A 554 -44.51 -17.44 -27.57
C SER A 554 -43.15 -17.75 -28.22
N LYS A 555 -42.77 -16.98 -29.26
CA LYS A 555 -41.49 -17.10 -29.98
C LYS A 555 -41.14 -15.80 -30.70
N ASN A 556 -39.85 -15.58 -30.94
CA ASN A 556 -39.31 -14.59 -31.86
C ASN A 556 -38.10 -15.22 -32.59
N PRO A 557 -38.03 -15.22 -33.94
CA PRO A 557 -38.96 -14.61 -34.88
C PRO A 557 -40.31 -15.35 -34.98
N ARG A 558 -41.38 -14.60 -35.27
CA ARG A 558 -42.71 -15.17 -35.50
C ARG A 558 -42.85 -15.79 -36.89
N GLY A 559 -42.13 -15.24 -37.87
CA GLY A 559 -42.09 -15.68 -39.27
C GLY A 559 -40.75 -16.31 -39.69
N LYS A 560 -40.45 -16.27 -40.99
CA LYS A 560 -39.20 -16.82 -41.56
C LYS A 560 -38.00 -15.87 -41.43
N VAL A 561 -38.23 -14.58 -41.20
CA VAL A 561 -37.20 -13.54 -41.12
C VAL A 561 -36.97 -13.19 -39.66
N PHE A 562 -35.71 -13.21 -39.23
CA PHE A 562 -35.27 -12.69 -37.94
C PHE A 562 -34.85 -11.23 -38.11
N GLU A 563 -35.53 -10.34 -37.40
CA GLU A 563 -35.26 -8.90 -37.42
C GLU A 563 -34.83 -8.45 -36.01
N SER A 564 -33.90 -7.51 -35.96
CA SER A 564 -33.54 -6.85 -34.71
C SER A 564 -34.67 -5.92 -34.24
N GLN A 565 -34.79 -5.78 -32.93
CA GLN A 565 -35.64 -4.77 -32.32
C GLN A 565 -34.80 -3.52 -32.04
N GLN A 566 -35.25 -2.38 -32.55
CA GLN A 566 -34.58 -1.11 -32.28
C GLN A 566 -34.56 -0.81 -30.77
N ILE A 567 -33.38 -0.40 -30.28
CA ILE A 567 -33.18 0.19 -28.96
C ILE A 567 -33.34 1.69 -29.10
N GLU A 568 -34.28 2.24 -28.33
CA GLU A 568 -34.47 3.68 -28.13
C GLU A 568 -34.96 3.91 -26.71
N TYR A 569 -34.19 4.67 -25.93
CA TYR A 569 -34.53 4.96 -24.53
C TYR A 569 -33.95 6.30 -24.09
N LEU A 570 -34.78 7.11 -23.42
CA LEU A 570 -34.38 8.41 -22.88
C LEU A 570 -33.70 8.26 -21.51
N ARG A 571 -32.59 8.98 -21.32
CA ARG A 571 -31.84 9.00 -20.06
C ARG A 571 -32.66 9.65 -18.96
N ASP A 572 -33.00 8.91 -17.91
CA ASP A 572 -33.49 9.46 -16.64
C ASP A 572 -32.29 9.93 -15.82
N PRO A 573 -31.93 11.23 -15.74
CA PRO A 573 -30.71 11.73 -15.11
C PRO A 573 -30.61 11.45 -13.60
N GLU A 574 -31.71 11.03 -12.96
CA GLU A 574 -31.75 10.65 -11.56
C GLU A 574 -31.15 9.25 -11.32
N ARG A 575 -30.94 8.46 -12.37
CA ARG A 575 -30.50 7.06 -12.29
C ARG A 575 -29.02 6.86 -12.61
N SER A 576 -28.48 5.70 -12.26
CA SER A 576 -27.11 5.32 -12.60
C SER A 576 -26.99 4.88 -14.06
N ILE A 577 -25.76 4.82 -14.58
CA ILE A 577 -25.47 4.30 -15.93
C ILE A 577 -25.88 2.83 -16.10
N LEU A 578 -25.75 2.00 -15.05
CA LEU A 578 -26.14 0.60 -15.12
C LEU A 578 -27.66 0.44 -15.25
N ASN A 579 -28.43 1.27 -14.52
CA ASN A 579 -29.87 1.32 -14.69
C ASN A 579 -30.27 1.77 -16.10
N TYR A 580 -29.55 2.76 -16.64
CA TYR A 580 -29.77 3.25 -17.99
C TYR A 580 -29.55 2.14 -19.03
N TRP A 581 -28.41 1.45 -19.00
CA TRP A 581 -28.14 0.32 -19.89
C TRP A 581 -29.18 -0.79 -19.77
N TRP A 582 -29.52 -1.16 -18.53
CA TRP A 582 -30.56 -2.16 -18.29
C TRP A 582 -31.90 -1.73 -18.90
N LYS A 583 -32.33 -0.48 -18.70
CA LYS A 583 -33.60 0.01 -19.22
C LYS A 583 -33.62 0.12 -20.75
N SER A 584 -32.52 0.49 -21.38
CA SER A 584 -32.38 0.48 -22.84
C SER A 584 -32.63 -0.91 -23.41
N ILE A 585 -32.00 -1.94 -22.83
CA ILE A 585 -32.16 -3.33 -23.25
C ILE A 585 -33.56 -3.86 -22.92
N PHE A 586 -34.02 -3.63 -21.68
CA PHE A 586 -35.29 -4.14 -21.17
C PHE A 586 -36.50 -3.57 -21.93
N ASN A 587 -36.47 -2.29 -22.29
CA ASN A 587 -37.55 -1.66 -23.06
C ASN A 587 -37.75 -2.34 -24.41
N SER A 588 -36.66 -2.58 -25.15
CA SER A 588 -36.73 -3.31 -26.42
C SER A 588 -37.12 -4.78 -26.24
N ALA A 589 -36.61 -5.44 -25.21
CA ALA A 589 -37.00 -6.82 -24.90
C ALA A 589 -38.50 -6.94 -24.60
N LYS A 590 -39.09 -6.00 -23.86
CA LYS A 590 -40.54 -5.94 -23.63
C LYS A 590 -41.33 -5.86 -24.93
N ILE A 591 -40.90 -5.01 -25.87
CA ILE A 591 -41.53 -4.86 -27.18
C ILE A 591 -41.44 -6.18 -27.96
N THR A 592 -40.28 -6.82 -28.01
CA THR A 592 -40.10 -8.13 -28.65
C THR A 592 -40.99 -9.21 -28.03
N LEU A 593 -41.18 -9.17 -26.71
CA LEU A 593 -42.07 -10.06 -25.96
C LEU A 593 -43.56 -9.76 -26.18
N GLY A 594 -43.95 -8.64 -26.79
CA GLY A 594 -45.36 -8.26 -26.96
C GLY A 594 -46.00 -7.65 -25.71
N ILE A 595 -45.19 -7.19 -24.75
CA ILE A 595 -45.69 -6.55 -23.52
C ILE A 595 -45.89 -5.06 -23.80
N GLU A 596 -47.15 -4.63 -24.00
CA GLU A 596 -47.49 -3.25 -24.31
C GLU A 596 -47.01 -2.23 -23.24
N LYS A 597 -46.79 -0.99 -23.68
CA LYS A 597 -46.45 0.14 -22.81
C LYS A 597 -47.68 0.48 -21.96
N GLU A 598 -47.51 0.51 -20.63
CA GLU A 598 -48.42 1.32 -19.82
C GLU A 598 -48.25 2.78 -20.28
N ASN A 599 -49.35 3.39 -20.70
CA ASN A 599 -49.42 4.82 -21.03
C ASN A 599 -49.17 5.69 -19.79
#